data_AF-A0A7C1YW35-F1
#
_entry.id   AF-A0A7C1YW35-F1
#
_cell.length_a   1.000
_cell.length_b   1.000
_cell.length_c   1.000
_cell.angle_alpha   90.00
_cell.angle_beta   90.00
_cell.angle_gamma   90.00
#
_symmetry.space_group_name_H-M   'P 1'
#
loop_
_entity.id
_entity.type
_entity.pdbx_description
1 polymer ?
#
loop_
_entity_poly.entity_id
_entity_poly.type
_entity_poly.pdbx_seq_one_letter_code
_entity_poly.pdbx_strand_id
1 'polypeptide(L)'
;MKLKIELSRQGNFIFAILMIHFVFFGYIANVFEKEVGERILFLYQILFNPATIFSLLILFTIVFFMAFREKFFEYGIRNSIWLTPITIGQSWIWFWLINGFDIVPIGEFFIRIEGYLTILSVLGVNLLSAILAALAKQRYDKYINKIKTV
;
A
#
# COMPACT_ATOMS: atom_id res chain seq x y z
N MET A 1 1.23 33.95 4.59
CA MET A 1 1.60 32.52 4.42
C MET A 1 0.79 31.96 3.27
N LYS A 2 1.36 31.81 2.05
CA LYS A 2 0.59 31.29 0.90
C LYS A 2 0.46 29.78 1.07
N LEU A 3 -0.74 29.32 1.39
CA LEU A 3 -1.18 27.92 1.28
C LEU A 3 -1.10 27.50 -0.19
N LYS A 4 0.11 27.20 -0.68
CA LYS A 4 0.30 26.57 -1.98
C LYS A 4 0.00 25.09 -1.78
N ILE A 5 -1.29 24.76 -1.75
CA ILE A 5 -1.75 23.38 -1.69
C ILE A 5 -1.13 22.67 -2.88
N GLU A 6 -0.19 21.77 -2.63
CA GLU A 6 0.40 20.91 -3.66
C GLU A 6 -0.65 19.85 -4.05
N LEU A 7 -1.70 20.30 -4.73
CA LEU A 7 -2.85 19.50 -5.14
C LEU A 7 -2.41 18.25 -5.91
N SER A 8 -1.37 18.38 -6.74
CA SER A 8 -0.77 17.28 -7.49
C SER A 8 -0.17 16.19 -6.59
N ARG A 9 0.40 16.56 -5.43
CA ARG A 9 1.04 15.61 -4.50
C ARG A 9 -0.01 14.87 -3.68
N GLN A 10 -0.97 15.61 -3.14
CA GLN A 10 -2.11 15.01 -2.44
C GLN A 10 -2.90 14.10 -3.37
N GLY A 11 -3.09 14.50 -4.64
CA GLY A 11 -3.74 13.68 -5.65
C GLY A 11 -3.03 12.34 -5.91
N ASN A 12 -1.69 12.32 -5.97
CA ASN A 12 -0.93 11.08 -6.15
C ASN A 12 -1.10 10.12 -4.95
N PHE A 13 -1.06 10.65 -3.74
CA PHE A 13 -1.28 9.85 -2.52
C PHE A 13 -2.71 9.33 -2.43
N ILE A 14 -3.71 10.18 -2.67
CA ILE A 14 -5.14 9.79 -2.70
C ILE A 14 -5.37 8.72 -3.77
N PHE A 15 -4.77 8.88 -4.95
CA PHE A 15 -4.85 7.88 -6.01
C PHE A 15 -4.29 6.52 -5.57
N ALA A 16 -3.17 6.50 -4.85
CA ALA A 16 -2.62 5.26 -4.29
C ALA A 16 -3.58 4.61 -3.28
N ILE A 17 -4.24 5.40 -2.42
CA ILE A 17 -5.26 4.91 -1.49
C ILE A 17 -6.44 4.28 -2.25
N LEU A 18 -6.93 4.95 -3.30
CA LEU A 18 -8.01 4.44 -4.14
C LEU A 18 -7.61 3.14 -4.86
N MET A 19 -6.38 3.07 -5.37
CA MET A 19 -5.85 1.86 -5.98
C MET A 19 -5.73 0.71 -4.98
N ILE A 20 -5.33 0.99 -3.73
CA ILE A 20 -5.35 -0.02 -2.67
C ILE A 20 -6.78 -0.50 -2.43
N HIS A 21 -7.74 0.41 -2.28
CA HIS A 21 -9.12 0.07 -1.99
C HIS A 21 -9.77 -0.74 -3.12
N PHE A 22 -9.65 -0.31 -4.37
CA PHE A 22 -10.36 -0.93 -5.49
C PHE A 22 -9.58 -2.04 -6.18
N VAL A 23 -8.26 -1.90 -6.34
CA VAL A 23 -7.45 -2.87 -7.10
C VAL A 23 -6.88 -3.94 -6.18
N PHE A 24 -6.19 -3.55 -5.10
CA PHE A 24 -5.58 -4.52 -4.19
C PHE A 24 -6.65 -5.30 -3.42
N PHE A 25 -7.56 -4.63 -2.71
CA PHE A 25 -8.63 -5.34 -2.01
C PHE A 25 -9.68 -5.93 -2.95
N GLY A 26 -9.95 -5.32 -4.10
CA GLY A 26 -10.81 -5.92 -5.12
C GLY A 26 -10.24 -7.22 -5.67
N TYR A 27 -8.93 -7.31 -5.89
CA TYR A 27 -8.27 -8.58 -6.24
C TYR A 27 -8.44 -9.63 -5.14
N ILE A 28 -8.20 -9.27 -3.88
CA ILE A 28 -8.33 -10.18 -2.74
C ILE A 28 -9.78 -10.71 -2.66
N ALA A 29 -10.76 -9.81 -2.73
CA ALA A 29 -12.17 -10.17 -2.71
C ALA A 29 -12.56 -11.06 -3.90
N ASN A 30 -11.97 -10.87 -5.08
CA ASN A 30 -12.26 -11.71 -6.24
C ASN A 30 -11.65 -13.12 -6.13
N VAL A 31 -10.49 -13.26 -5.47
CA VAL A 31 -9.82 -14.57 -5.32
C VAL A 31 -10.45 -15.42 -4.24
N PHE A 32 -10.85 -14.81 -3.12
CA PHE A 32 -11.38 -15.54 -1.97
C PHE A 32 -12.90 -15.46 -1.83
N GLU A 33 -13.56 -14.59 -2.61
CA GLU A 33 -14.99 -14.30 -2.50
C GLU A 33 -15.40 -14.03 -1.04
N LYS A 34 -16.40 -14.75 -0.53
CA LYS A 34 -16.85 -14.65 0.87
C LYS A 34 -15.99 -15.47 1.84
N GLU A 35 -15.12 -16.35 1.36
CA GLU A 35 -14.34 -17.26 2.20
C GLU A 35 -13.10 -16.59 2.82
N VAL A 36 -12.80 -15.35 2.44
CA VAL A 36 -11.67 -14.61 3.04
C VAL A 36 -11.87 -14.41 4.54
N GLY A 37 -13.11 -14.23 5.00
CA GLY A 37 -13.49 -14.09 6.40
C GLY A 37 -12.58 -13.10 7.15
N GLU A 38 -12.06 -13.53 8.30
CA GLU A 38 -11.13 -12.77 9.13
C GLU A 38 -9.72 -12.65 8.56
N ARG A 39 -9.32 -13.49 7.58
CA ARG A 39 -7.96 -13.45 7.02
C ARG A 39 -7.65 -12.11 6.35
N ILE A 40 -8.68 -11.38 5.92
CA ILE A 40 -8.53 -10.04 5.36
C ILE A 40 -7.95 -9.05 6.39
N LEU A 41 -8.20 -9.26 7.69
CA LEU A 41 -7.59 -8.46 8.76
C LEU A 41 -6.09 -8.74 8.87
N PHE A 42 -5.68 -9.98 8.61
CA PHE A 42 -4.31 -10.46 8.76
C PHE A 42 -3.57 -10.54 7.41
N LEU A 43 -3.35 -9.38 6.78
CA LEU A 43 -2.83 -9.31 5.40
C LEU A 43 -1.49 -10.04 5.17
N TYR A 44 -0.67 -10.28 6.19
CA TYR A 44 0.56 -11.07 6.00
C TYR A 44 0.25 -12.47 5.44
N GLN A 45 -0.88 -13.09 5.84
CA GLN A 45 -1.31 -14.40 5.35
C GLN A 45 -1.67 -14.34 3.87
N ILE A 46 -2.22 -13.23 3.40
CA ILE A 46 -2.61 -13.05 1.99
C ILE A 46 -1.38 -12.69 1.15
N LEU A 47 -0.53 -11.79 1.63
CA LEU A 47 0.64 -11.30 0.91
C LEU A 47 1.66 -12.40 0.64
N PHE A 48 1.83 -13.33 1.58
CA PHE A 48 2.84 -14.39 1.49
C PHE A 48 2.28 -15.79 1.21
N ASN A 49 0.99 -15.90 0.89
CA ASN A 49 0.43 -17.15 0.40
C ASN A 49 0.73 -17.32 -1.10
N PRO A 50 1.32 -18.45 -1.54
CA PRO A 50 1.62 -18.71 -2.94
C PRO A 50 0.41 -18.57 -3.87
N ALA A 51 -0.79 -18.96 -3.41
CA ALA A 51 -2.02 -18.86 -4.20
C ALA A 51 -2.42 -17.40 -4.48
N THR A 52 -1.98 -16.45 -3.64
CA THR A 52 -2.33 -15.04 -3.73
C THR A 52 -1.12 -14.12 -3.85
N ILE A 53 -0.01 -14.64 -4.37
CA ILE A 53 1.25 -13.89 -4.53
C ILE A 53 1.09 -12.64 -5.41
N PHE A 54 0.11 -12.60 -6.31
CA PHE A 54 -0.19 -11.40 -7.08
C PHE A 54 -0.69 -10.24 -6.21
N SER A 55 -1.29 -10.49 -5.03
CA SER A 55 -1.65 -9.43 -4.09
C SER A 55 -0.41 -8.64 -3.64
N LEU A 56 0.69 -9.33 -3.35
CA LEU A 56 1.97 -8.73 -3.01
C LEU A 56 2.50 -7.88 -4.18
N LEU A 57 2.46 -8.42 -5.40
CA LEU A 57 2.90 -7.69 -6.60
C LEU A 57 2.04 -6.45 -6.86
N ILE A 58 0.73 -6.53 -6.66
CA ILE A 58 -0.21 -5.41 -6.81
C ILE A 58 0.11 -4.32 -5.79
N LEU A 59 0.19 -4.66 -4.50
CA LEU A 59 0.52 -3.70 -3.44
C LEU A 59 1.89 -3.05 -3.71
N PHE A 60 2.89 -3.87 -4.03
CA PHE A 60 4.22 -3.40 -4.39
C PHE A 60 4.16 -2.41 -5.56
N THR A 61 3.43 -2.72 -6.63
CA THR A 61 3.31 -1.89 -7.83
C THR A 61 2.63 -0.56 -7.53
N ILE A 62 1.55 -0.56 -6.76
CA ILE A 62 0.82 0.66 -6.39
C ILE A 62 1.75 1.61 -5.63
N VAL A 63 2.45 1.11 -4.61
CA VAL A 63 3.38 1.91 -3.81
C VAL A 63 4.57 2.37 -4.64
N PHE A 64 5.04 1.53 -5.57
CA PHE A 64 6.19 1.83 -6.42
C PHE A 64 5.88 3.03 -7.32
N PHE A 65 4.74 2.99 -8.01
CA PHE A 65 4.32 4.09 -8.88
C PHE A 65 4.02 5.36 -8.10
N MET A 66 3.40 5.26 -6.92
CA MET A 66 3.20 6.40 -6.04
C MET A 66 4.54 7.07 -5.71
N ALA A 67 5.52 6.31 -5.20
CA ALA A 67 6.82 6.85 -4.82
C ALA A 67 7.64 7.34 -6.02
N PHE A 68 7.58 6.65 -7.17
CA PHE A 68 8.29 7.04 -8.40
C PHE A 68 7.82 8.40 -8.93
N ARG A 69 6.53 8.73 -8.76
CA ARG A 69 5.96 10.00 -9.19
C ARG A 69 6.31 11.17 -8.27
N GLU A 70 6.76 10.92 -7.04
CA GLU A 70 7.13 11.97 -6.08
C GLU A 70 8.42 12.69 -6.47
N LYS A 71 8.43 14.03 -6.40
CA LYS A 71 9.62 14.83 -6.77
C LYS A 71 10.80 14.59 -5.83
N PHE A 72 10.54 14.42 -4.54
CA PHE A 72 11.56 14.19 -3.53
C PHE A 72 11.39 12.81 -2.92
N PHE A 73 12.51 12.09 -2.80
CA PHE A 73 12.57 10.75 -2.23
C PHE A 73 11.95 10.65 -0.83
N GLU A 74 12.26 11.61 0.03
CA GLU A 74 11.77 11.65 1.42
C GLU A 74 10.24 11.66 1.49
N TYR A 75 9.58 12.33 0.54
CA TYR A 75 8.12 12.34 0.47
C TYR A 75 7.56 11.00 0.00
N GLY A 76 8.22 10.31 -0.93
CA GLY A 76 7.87 8.95 -1.33
C GLY A 76 7.90 7.98 -0.15
N ILE A 77 8.97 7.99 0.65
CA ILE A 77 9.08 7.16 1.86
C ILE A 77 8.04 7.58 2.91
N ARG A 78 7.91 8.87 3.18
CA ARG A 78 6.94 9.34 4.18
C ARG A 78 5.53 8.91 3.82
N ASN A 79 5.16 9.03 2.54
CA ASN A 79 3.86 8.58 2.04
C ASN A 79 3.71 7.06 2.16
N SER A 80 4.74 6.25 1.88
CA SER A 80 4.66 4.78 2.03
C SER A 80 4.49 4.34 3.49
N ILE A 81 5.10 5.07 4.44
CA ILE A 81 4.87 4.86 5.88
C ILE A 81 3.40 5.15 6.21
N TRP A 82 2.85 6.29 5.80
CA TRP A 82 1.43 6.64 6.01
C TRP A 82 0.45 5.70 5.32
N LEU A 83 0.85 5.13 4.17
CA LEU A 83 0.04 4.17 3.44
C LEU A 83 -0.16 2.87 4.24
N THR A 84 0.74 2.55 5.16
CA THR A 84 0.68 1.33 6.00
C THR A 84 -0.56 1.30 6.90
N PRO A 85 -0.75 2.25 7.85
CA PRO A 85 -1.96 2.27 8.67
C PRO A 85 -3.23 2.46 7.83
N ILE A 86 -3.15 3.16 6.68
CA ILE A 86 -4.30 3.28 5.77
C ILE A 86 -4.65 1.94 5.15
N THR A 87 -3.68 1.16 4.68
CA THR A 87 -3.92 -0.18 4.09
C THR A 87 -4.52 -1.13 5.13
N ILE A 88 -4.08 -1.05 6.38
CA ILE A 88 -4.65 -1.83 7.49
C ILE A 88 -6.07 -1.36 7.80
N GLY A 89 -6.32 -0.05 7.90
CA GLY A 89 -7.68 0.46 8.11
C GLY A 89 -8.63 0.09 6.96
N GLN A 90 -8.13 0.04 5.72
CA GLN A 90 -8.88 -0.45 4.56
C GLN A 90 -9.22 -1.94 4.68
N SER A 91 -8.35 -2.75 5.30
CA SER A 91 -8.65 -4.16 5.54
C SER A 91 -9.80 -4.35 6.52
N TRP A 92 -9.91 -3.47 7.51
CA TRP A 92 -11.04 -3.45 8.45
C TRP A 92 -12.35 -3.03 7.78
N ILE A 93 -12.29 -2.01 6.92
CA ILE A 93 -13.45 -1.60 6.11
C ILE A 93 -13.94 -2.77 5.26
N TRP A 94 -13.04 -3.46 4.56
CA TRP A 94 -13.41 -4.62 3.76
C TRP A 94 -13.89 -5.80 4.60
N PHE A 95 -13.33 -6.04 5.78
CA PHE A 95 -13.83 -7.01 6.73
C PHE A 95 -15.31 -6.75 7.06
N TRP A 96 -15.67 -5.49 7.35
CA TRP A 96 -17.06 -5.10 7.62
C TRP A 96 -17.98 -5.27 6.42
N LEU A 97 -17.49 -4.98 5.21
CA LEU A 97 -18.28 -5.18 3.98
C LEU A 97 -18.61 -6.66 3.74
N ILE A 98 -17.72 -7.57 4.12
CA ILE A 98 -17.86 -9.01 3.85
C ILE A 98 -18.64 -9.72 4.97
N ASN A 99 -18.28 -9.44 6.23
CA ASN A 99 -18.77 -10.19 7.40
C ASN A 99 -19.83 -9.43 8.21
N GLY A 100 -20.11 -8.18 7.87
CA GLY A 100 -20.94 -7.28 8.68
C GLY A 100 -20.11 -6.48 9.69
N PHE A 101 -20.73 -5.47 10.28
CA PHE A 101 -20.06 -4.58 11.23
C PHE A 101 -19.83 -5.28 12.58
N ASP A 102 -18.56 -5.54 12.90
CA ASP A 102 -18.12 -6.04 14.20
C ASP A 102 -16.74 -5.47 14.55
N ILE A 103 -16.58 -5.01 15.79
CA ILE A 103 -15.36 -4.39 16.30
C ILE A 103 -14.48 -5.42 17.05
N VAL A 104 -15.05 -6.53 17.51
CA VAL A 104 -14.32 -7.54 18.30
C VAL A 104 -13.07 -8.05 17.56
N PRO A 105 -13.12 -8.43 16.27
CA PRO A 105 -11.96 -8.92 15.54
C PRO A 105 -10.86 -7.85 15.35
N ILE A 106 -11.22 -6.56 15.39
CA ILE A 106 -10.25 -5.46 15.33
C ILE A 106 -9.51 -5.34 16.67
N GLY A 107 -10.18 -5.56 17.80
CA GLY A 107 -9.52 -5.66 19.10
C GLY A 107 -8.55 -6.84 19.15
N GLU A 108 -8.98 -8.01 18.66
CA GLU A 108 -8.14 -9.21 18.59
C GLU A 108 -6.89 -9.03 17.73
N PHE A 109 -6.99 -8.25 16.64
CA PHE A 109 -5.85 -7.91 15.79
C PHE A 109 -4.66 -7.36 16.59
N PHE A 110 -4.90 -6.52 17.60
CA PHE A 110 -3.81 -5.94 18.40
C PHE A 110 -3.30 -6.84 19.52
N ILE A 111 -4.03 -7.90 19.88
CA ILE A 111 -3.64 -8.87 20.91
C ILE A 111 -2.82 -10.01 20.28
N ARG A 112 -3.13 -10.33 19.02
CA ARG A 112 -2.55 -11.46 18.28
C ARG A 112 -1.22 -11.09 17.62
N ILE A 113 -0.26 -12.03 17.66
CA ILE A 113 1.06 -11.86 17.00
C ILE A 113 0.91 -11.65 15.49
N GLU A 114 -0.12 -12.24 14.91
CA GLU A 114 -0.53 -12.12 13.51
C GLU A 114 -0.83 -10.67 13.09
N GLY A 115 -1.35 -9.84 13.99
CA GLY A 115 -1.56 -8.42 13.71
C GLY A 115 -0.25 -7.65 13.60
N TYR A 116 0.71 -7.94 14.48
CA TYR A 116 2.05 -7.34 14.40
C TYR A 116 2.81 -7.82 13.15
N LEU A 117 2.68 -9.10 12.79
CA LEU A 117 3.20 -9.61 11.51
C LEU A 117 2.58 -8.87 10.33
N THR A 118 1.28 -8.57 10.37
CA THR A 118 0.60 -7.78 9.35
C THR A 118 1.18 -6.38 9.23
N ILE A 119 1.36 -5.68 10.36
CA ILE A 119 1.95 -4.33 10.39
C ILE A 119 3.35 -4.35 9.78
N LEU A 120 4.22 -5.27 10.23
CA LEU A 120 5.59 -5.38 9.74
C LEU A 120 5.66 -5.75 8.26
N SER A 121 4.78 -6.65 7.81
CA SER A 121 4.73 -7.10 6.41
C SER A 121 4.32 -5.97 5.49
N VAL A 122 3.21 -5.28 5.79
CA VAL A 122 2.72 -4.15 4.99
C VAL A 122 3.74 -3.02 4.99
N LEU A 123 4.31 -2.68 6.16
CA LEU A 123 5.35 -1.66 6.26
C LEU A 123 6.58 -2.03 5.43
N GLY A 124 7.05 -3.28 5.55
CA GLY A 124 8.21 -3.79 4.82
C GLY A 124 8.02 -3.71 3.31
N VAL A 125 6.88 -4.19 2.80
CA VAL A 125 6.55 -4.12 1.37
C VAL A 125 6.46 -2.67 0.90
N ASN A 126 5.81 -1.80 1.67
CA ASN A 126 5.65 -0.39 1.32
C ASN A 126 7.01 0.33 1.27
N LEU A 127 7.88 0.11 2.26
CA LEU A 127 9.21 0.72 2.30
C LEU A 127 10.11 0.19 1.20
N LEU A 128 10.18 -1.13 1.00
CA LEU A 128 10.98 -1.75 -0.05
C LEU A 128 10.58 -1.22 -1.44
N SER A 129 9.29 -1.16 -1.68
CA SER A 129 8.73 -0.62 -2.91
C SER A 129 9.10 0.86 -3.12
N ALA A 130 8.94 1.70 -2.09
CA ALA A 130 9.27 3.13 -2.16
C ALA A 130 10.78 3.39 -2.35
N ILE A 131 11.64 2.61 -1.69
CA ILE A 131 13.10 2.71 -1.85
C ILE A 131 13.50 2.32 -3.27
N LEU A 132 12.97 1.22 -3.80
CA LEU A 132 13.27 0.77 -5.17
C LEU A 132 12.77 1.78 -6.21
N ALA A 133 11.58 2.35 -6.01
CA ALA A 133 11.05 3.40 -6.87
C ALA A 133 11.94 4.65 -6.88
N ALA A 134 12.47 5.04 -5.73
CA ALA A 134 13.36 6.18 -5.62
C ALA A 134 14.71 5.94 -6.32
N LEU A 135 15.29 4.75 -6.15
CA LEU A 135 16.51 4.36 -6.85
C LEU A 135 16.29 4.32 -8.37
N ALA A 136 15.15 3.78 -8.82
CA ALA A 136 14.75 3.76 -10.22
C ALA A 136 14.61 5.19 -10.78
N LYS A 137 13.97 6.09 -10.03
CA LYS A 137 13.81 7.49 -10.41
C LYS A 137 15.15 8.22 -10.54
N GLN A 138 16.04 8.06 -9.55
CA GLN A 138 17.36 8.68 -9.60
C GLN A 138 18.15 8.26 -10.84
N ARG A 139 18.05 6.99 -11.24
CA ARG A 139 18.68 6.52 -12.49
C ARG A 139 18.01 7.14 -13.70
N TYR A 140 16.68 7.14 -13.76
CA TYR A 140 15.91 7.74 -14.84
C TYR A 140 16.26 9.22 -15.07
N ASP A 141 16.29 10.02 -14.00
CA ASP A 141 16.60 11.45 -14.08
C ASP A 141 18.04 11.69 -14.58
N LYS A 142 19.01 10.86 -14.14
CA LYS A 142 20.39 10.91 -14.66
C LYS A 142 20.45 10.62 -16.17
N TYR A 143 19.72 9.61 -16.65
CA TYR A 143 19.67 9.29 -18.08
C TYR A 143 19.05 10.42 -18.92
N ILE A 144 17.94 11.00 -18.47
CA ILE A 144 17.28 12.11 -19.17
C ILE A 144 18.17 13.35 -19.22
N ASN A 145 18.87 13.67 -18.13
CA ASN A 145 19.79 14.81 -18.11
C ASN A 145 20.97 14.60 -19.08
N LYS A 146 21.50 13.37 -19.18
CA LYS A 146 22.56 13.05 -20.14
C LYS A 146 22.11 13.22 -21.60
N ILE A 147 20.86 12.86 -21.92
CA ILE A 147 20.31 13.04 -23.27
C ILE A 147 20.12 14.53 -23.59
N LYS A 148 19.69 15.34 -22.63
CA LYS A 148 19.47 16.79 -22.83
C LYS A 148 20.76 17.59 -23.02
N THR A 149 21.90 17.06 -22.59
CA THR A 149 23.21 17.70 -22.75
C THR A 149 23.94 17.34 -24.05
N VAL A 150 23.40 16.40 -24.83
CA VAL A 150 23.89 16.00 -26.16
C VAL A 150 23.03 16.67 -27.23
#